data_AF-A0A2J7VSS8-F1
#
_entry.id   AF-A0A2J7VSS8-F1
#
_cell.length_a   1.000
_cell.length_b   1.000
_cell.length_c   1.000
_cell.angle_alpha   90.00
_cell.angle_beta   90.00
_cell.angle_gamma   90.00
#
_symmetry.space_group_name_H-M   'P 1'
#
loop_
_entity.id
_entity.type
_entity.pdbx_description
1 polymer ?
#
loop_
_entity_poly.entity_id
_entity_poly.type
_entity_poly.pdbx_seq_one_letter_code
_entity_poly.pdbx_strand_id
1 'polypeptide(L)'
;MASKKAPARTDPLKDAGGGKTKTEQGGESAPRLPHERDESSDSQQNQDGSEIGRKAMEDVERGVVDTDRGPEADRVYNEKVRR
;
A
#
# COMPACT_ATOMS: atom_id res chain seq x y z
N MET A 1 -30.86 -39.00 12.46
CA MET A 1 -29.55 -39.30 11.83
C MET A 1 -28.96 -37.96 11.38
N ALA A 2 -28.12 -37.32 12.18
CA ALA A 2 -27.53 -36.02 11.83
C ALA A 2 -26.31 -36.26 10.93
N SER A 3 -26.40 -35.83 9.67
CA SER A 3 -25.31 -35.97 8.70
C SER A 3 -24.22 -34.95 9.02
N LYS A 4 -23.05 -35.43 9.49
CA LYS A 4 -21.87 -34.59 9.75
C LYS A 4 -21.34 -34.07 8.41
N LYS A 5 -21.46 -32.76 8.19
CA LYS A 5 -20.85 -32.05 7.05
C LYS A 5 -19.32 -32.15 7.16
N ALA A 6 -18.67 -32.71 6.16
CA ALA A 6 -17.21 -32.84 6.08
C ALA A 6 -16.52 -31.45 6.04
N PRO A 7 -15.31 -31.30 6.61
CA PRO A 7 -14.60 -30.02 6.58
C PRO A 7 -14.19 -29.70 5.14
N ALA A 8 -14.35 -28.43 4.76
CA ALA A 8 -13.96 -27.93 3.45
C ALA A 8 -12.44 -28.10 3.27
N ARG A 9 -12.02 -28.74 2.18
CA ARG A 9 -10.60 -28.83 1.81
C ARG A 9 -10.09 -27.41 1.57
N THR A 10 -9.07 -26.99 2.31
CA THR A 10 -8.35 -25.76 2.06
C THR A 10 -7.49 -25.96 0.82
N ASP A 11 -7.76 -25.19 -0.22
CA ASP A 11 -7.00 -25.23 -1.48
C ASP A 11 -5.69 -24.46 -1.26
N PRO A 12 -4.52 -25.12 -1.37
CA PRO A 12 -3.24 -24.47 -1.12
C PRO A 12 -2.86 -23.42 -2.17
N LEU A 13 -3.62 -23.29 -3.26
CA LEU A 13 -3.45 -22.22 -4.24
C LEU A 13 -4.29 -20.98 -3.94
N LYS A 14 -5.23 -21.04 -3.00
CA LYS A 14 -6.19 -19.94 -2.77
C LYS A 14 -5.53 -18.69 -2.19
N ASP A 15 -4.38 -18.84 -1.51
CA ASP A 15 -3.63 -17.74 -0.91
C ASP A 15 -2.49 -17.21 -1.80
N ALA A 16 -2.27 -17.80 -2.98
CA ALA A 16 -1.26 -17.37 -3.96
C ALA A 16 -1.73 -16.20 -4.85
N GLY A 17 -2.55 -15.31 -4.28
CA GLY A 17 -2.97 -14.07 -4.94
C GLY A 17 -1.84 -13.05 -4.97
N GLY A 18 -1.22 -12.87 -6.14
CA GLY A 18 -0.58 -11.61 -6.57
C GLY A 18 0.77 -11.21 -5.97
N GLY A 19 1.18 -11.73 -4.81
CA GLY A 19 2.49 -11.46 -4.19
C GLY A 19 3.39 -12.71 -4.20
N LYS A 20 4.61 -12.62 -4.75
CA LYS A 20 5.55 -13.76 -4.82
C LYS A 20 6.31 -14.05 -3.51
N THR A 21 5.85 -13.52 -2.37
CA THR A 21 6.47 -13.77 -1.06
C THR A 21 5.67 -14.84 -0.32
N LYS A 22 6.29 -15.99 -0.09
CA LYS A 22 5.73 -17.09 0.74
C LYS A 22 6.28 -16.95 2.16
N THR A 23 5.41 -16.85 3.15
CA THR A 23 5.80 -16.79 4.57
C THR A 23 6.30 -18.13 5.11
N GLU A 24 5.90 -19.26 4.48
CA GLU A 24 6.36 -20.59 4.89
C GLU A 24 6.96 -21.41 3.73
N GLN A 25 8.07 -22.07 4.03
CA GLN A 25 8.70 -23.07 3.18
C GLN A 25 8.31 -24.47 3.67
N GLY A 26 7.15 -24.97 3.22
CA GLY A 26 6.81 -26.40 3.33
C GLY A 26 5.53 -26.79 4.09
N GLY A 27 4.69 -25.86 4.53
CA GLY A 27 3.42 -26.13 5.23
C GLY A 27 2.16 -26.06 4.35
N GLU A 28 1.09 -26.75 4.76
CA GLU A 28 -0.25 -26.65 4.15
C GLU A 28 -0.78 -25.21 4.25
N SER A 29 -1.35 -24.67 3.17
CA SER A 29 -1.88 -23.30 3.17
C SER A 29 -3.07 -23.20 4.13
N ALA A 30 -2.83 -22.59 5.29
CA ALA A 30 -3.87 -22.08 6.15
C ALA A 30 -4.12 -20.60 5.81
N PRO A 31 -5.36 -20.10 5.98
CA PRO A 31 -5.62 -18.68 5.85
C PRO A 31 -4.69 -17.87 6.75
N ARG A 32 -3.93 -16.93 6.16
CA ARG A 32 -3.01 -16.04 6.89
C ARG A 32 -3.69 -15.34 8.07
N LEU A 33 -3.02 -15.30 9.23
CA LEU A 33 -3.45 -14.53 10.40
C LEU A 33 -3.43 -13.01 10.11
N PRO A 34 -4.18 -12.18 10.85
CA PRO A 34 -4.21 -10.73 10.60
C PRO A 34 -2.82 -10.08 10.58
N HIS A 35 -1.97 -10.39 11.56
CA HIS A 35 -0.60 -9.86 11.63
C HIS A 35 0.33 -10.42 10.53
N GLU A 36 0.00 -11.55 9.90
CA GLU A 36 0.74 -12.06 8.74
C GLU A 36 0.26 -11.42 7.43
N ARG A 37 -1.00 -10.97 7.39
CA ARG A 37 -1.54 -10.20 6.26
C ARG A 37 -0.98 -8.78 6.28
N ASP A 38 -0.87 -8.16 7.44
CA ASP A 38 -0.37 -6.78 7.55
C ASP A 38 1.09 -6.66 7.08
N GLU A 39 1.93 -7.65 7.40
CA GLU A 39 3.35 -7.73 6.99
C GLU A 39 3.57 -8.22 5.55
N SER A 40 2.50 -8.53 4.82
CA SER A 40 2.61 -9.07 3.46
C SER A 40 2.76 -7.99 2.38
N SER A 41 3.44 -8.31 1.28
CA SER A 41 3.66 -7.34 0.20
C SER A 41 2.37 -6.92 -0.52
N ASP A 42 1.36 -7.78 -0.54
CA ASP A 42 0.03 -7.48 -1.05
C ASP A 42 -0.76 -6.52 -0.16
N SER A 43 -0.38 -6.35 1.12
CA SER A 43 -0.96 -5.33 2.02
C SER A 43 -0.65 -3.91 1.56
N GLN A 44 0.41 -3.74 0.76
CA GLN A 44 0.86 -2.46 0.23
C GLN A 44 0.20 -2.11 -1.12
N GLN A 45 -0.74 -2.92 -1.63
CA GLN A 45 -1.47 -2.62 -2.86
C GLN A 45 -2.60 -1.59 -2.63
N ASN A 46 -2.24 -0.40 -2.15
CA ASN A 46 -3.13 0.76 -2.25
C ASN A 46 -2.85 1.47 -3.58
N GLN A 47 -3.72 1.26 -4.57
CA GLN A 47 -3.67 1.95 -5.88
C GLN A 47 -4.13 3.42 -5.80
N ASP A 48 -4.67 3.85 -4.66
CA ASP A 48 -5.31 5.15 -4.47
C ASP A 48 -4.36 6.34 -4.70
N GLY A 49 -3.04 6.13 -4.55
CA GLY A 49 -2.03 7.15 -4.84
C GLY A 49 -1.78 7.41 -6.33
N SER A 50 -2.22 6.52 -7.22
CA SER A 50 -1.89 6.61 -8.65
C SER A 50 -2.56 7.80 -9.35
N GLU A 51 -3.81 8.11 -9.02
CA GLU A 51 -4.54 9.21 -9.64
C GLU A 51 -4.01 10.57 -9.19
N ILE A 52 -3.77 10.71 -7.87
CA ILE A 52 -3.24 11.94 -7.29
C ILE A 52 -1.82 12.21 -7.81
N GLY A 53 -0.98 11.18 -7.88
CA GLY A 53 0.38 11.30 -8.43
C GLY A 53 0.39 11.74 -9.89
N ARG A 54 -0.53 11.21 -10.71
CA ARG A 54 -0.67 11.63 -12.11
C ARG A 54 -1.06 13.10 -12.23
N LYS A 55 -2.05 13.55 -11.46
CA LYS A 55 -2.49 14.96 -11.46
C LYS A 55 -1.35 15.89 -11.00
N ALA A 56 -0.62 15.51 -9.96
CA ALA A 56 0.53 16.28 -9.48
C ALA A 56 1.63 16.39 -10.56
N MET A 57 1.88 15.33 -11.32
CA MET A 57 2.82 15.37 -12.45
C MET A 57 2.35 16.33 -13.55
N GLU A 58 1.07 16.23 -13.95
CA GLU A 58 0.47 17.14 -14.95
C GLU A 58 0.53 18.60 -14.48
N ASP A 59 0.38 18.86 -13.18
CA ASP A 59 0.52 20.19 -12.58
C ASP A 59 1.94 20.76 -12.70
N VAL A 60 2.95 19.92 -12.48
CA VAL A 60 4.36 20.30 -12.66
C VAL A 60 4.67 20.56 -14.13
N GLU A 61 4.22 19.68 -15.04
CA GLU A 61 4.45 19.82 -16.48
C GLU A 61 3.81 21.09 -17.07
N ARG A 62 2.62 21.45 -16.60
CA ARG A 62 1.95 22.70 -17.01
C ARG A 62 2.48 23.95 -16.29
N GLY A 63 3.43 23.78 -15.36
CA GLY A 63 4.09 24.87 -14.65
C GLY A 63 3.23 25.55 -13.59
N VAL A 64 2.30 24.81 -12.95
CA VAL A 64 1.56 25.35 -11.80
C VAL A 64 2.51 25.52 -10.63
N VAL A 65 2.42 26.69 -10.01
CA VAL A 65 3.18 27.05 -8.83
C VAL A 65 2.26 26.96 -7.62
N ASP A 66 2.79 26.50 -6.49
CA ASP A 66 2.08 26.52 -5.22
C ASP A 66 1.65 27.96 -4.87
N THR A 67 0.39 28.08 -4.46
CA THR A 67 -0.23 29.37 -4.12
C THR A 67 -0.37 29.57 -2.61
N ASP A 68 0.14 28.62 -1.83
CA ASP A 68 0.16 28.73 -0.38
C ASP A 68 1.26 29.69 0.11
N ARG A 69 1.32 29.89 1.43
CA ARG A 69 2.34 30.76 2.04
C ARG A 69 3.68 30.06 2.24
N GLY A 70 3.78 28.76 1.96
CA GLY A 70 4.96 27.95 2.23
C GLY A 70 6.22 28.48 1.54
N PRO A 71 6.22 28.65 0.21
CA PRO A 71 7.38 29.15 -0.53
C PRO A 71 7.86 30.53 -0.05
N GLU A 72 6.93 31.44 0.23
CA GLU A 72 7.26 32.79 0.71
C GLU A 72 7.78 32.77 2.15
N ALA A 73 7.19 31.94 3.02
CA ALA A 73 7.66 31.77 4.39
C ALA A 73 9.07 31.15 4.44
N ASP A 74 9.32 30.13 3.62
CA ASP A 74 10.64 29.48 3.53
C ASP A 74 11.69 30.45 2.98
N ARG A 75 11.36 31.23 1.94
CA ARG A 75 12.25 32.28 1.41
C ARG A 75 12.64 33.28 2.50
N VAL A 76 11.66 33.83 3.22
CA VAL A 76 11.91 34.81 4.28
C VAL A 76 12.73 34.20 5.42
N TYR A 77 12.42 32.97 5.82
CA TYR A 77 13.17 32.26 6.84
C TYR A 77 14.65 32.11 6.45
N ASN A 78 14.92 31.61 5.24
CA ASN A 78 16.29 31.37 4.76
C ASN A 78 17.09 32.66 4.54
N GLU A 79 16.46 33.74 4.09
CA GLU A 79 17.15 35.00 3.82
C GLU A 79 17.39 35.84 5.09
N LYS A 80 16.44 35.83 6.04
CA LYS A 80 16.41 36.84 7.12
C LYS A 80 16.52 36.26 8.52
N VAL A 81 16.11 35.01 8.72
CA VAL A 81 16.00 34.41 10.07
C VAL A 81 17.10 33.39 10.31
N ARG A 82 17.35 32.51 9.34
CA ARG A 82 18.37 31.47 9.39
C ARG A 82 19.76 32.05 9.13
N ARG A 83 20.27 32.84 10.09
CA ARG A 83 21.67 33.28 10.15
C ARG A 83 22.53 32.34 10.98
#